data_AF-A0A7M5USF1-F1
#
_entry.id   AF-A0A7M5USF1-F1
#
_cell.length_a   1.000
_cell.length_b   1.000
_cell.length_c   1.000
_cell.angle_alpha   90.00
_cell.angle_beta   90.00
_cell.angle_gamma   90.00
#
_symmetry.space_group_name_H-M   'P 1'
#
loop_
_entity.id
_entity.type
_entity.pdbx_description
1 polymer ?
#
loop_
_entity_poly.entity_id
_entity_poly.type
_entity_poly.pdbx_seq_one_letter_code
_entity_poly.pdbx_strand_id
1 'polypeptide(L)'
;QGHHQMRCQYETVPCENKGCLVMELRKNLPNHQRDCEYRLTQCGYCQLTKPVIEMKNHRHECPMMKVVYSNDECNVQVLRKDVGQHLLRDCLYEKIECNYRALGC
;
A
#
# COMPACT_ATOMS: atom_id res chain seq x y z
N GLN A 1 33.75 -5.69 41.75
CA GLN A 1 33.33 -4.57 40.87
C GLN A 1 31.94 -4.91 40.34
N GLY A 2 30.89 -4.44 41.01
CA GLY A 2 29.51 -4.77 40.69
C GLY A 2 28.89 -3.80 39.68
N HIS A 3 27.96 -4.31 38.88
CA HIS A 3 26.98 -3.57 38.07
C HIS A 3 27.47 -2.86 36.80
N HIS A 4 27.85 -3.65 35.79
CA HIS A 4 27.62 -3.26 34.39
C HIS A 4 26.57 -4.16 33.74
N GLN A 5 25.41 -4.29 34.40
CA GLN A 5 24.17 -4.78 33.77
C GLN A 5 23.38 -3.64 33.10
N MET A 6 23.96 -2.44 33.00
CA MET A 6 23.36 -1.33 32.28
C MET A 6 23.88 -1.35 30.85
N ARG A 7 22.98 -1.65 29.91
CA ARG A 7 23.25 -1.54 28.48
C ARG A 7 23.82 -0.14 28.17
N CYS A 8 25.04 -0.08 27.64
CA CYS A 8 25.71 1.20 27.38
C CYS A 8 24.89 2.04 26.37
N GLN A 9 24.50 3.24 26.77
CA GLN A 9 23.68 4.14 25.94
C GLN A 9 24.42 4.74 24.73
N TYR A 10 25.76 4.71 24.76
CA TYR A 10 26.66 5.15 23.70
C TYR A 10 27.20 3.99 22.84
N GLU A 11 26.74 2.77 23.09
CA GLU A 11 27.01 1.64 22.21
C GLU A 11 26.20 1.78 20.92
N THR A 12 26.84 1.56 19.78
CA THR A 12 26.16 1.45 18.50
C THR A 12 25.56 0.06 18.36
N VAL A 13 24.27 -0.01 18.07
CA VAL A 13 23.50 -1.24 17.93
C VAL A 13 22.75 -1.28 16.59
N PRO A 14 22.54 -2.46 15.99
CA PRO A 14 21.79 -2.58 14.76
C PRO A 14 20.30 -2.27 14.98
N CYS A 15 19.66 -1.75 13.95
CA CYS A 15 18.21 -1.63 13.90
C CYS A 15 17.54 -3.02 13.90
N GLU A 16 16.45 -3.16 14.67
CA GLU A 16 15.68 -4.41 14.78
C GLU A 16 14.70 -4.62 13.62
N ASN A 17 14.44 -3.59 12.80
CA ASN A 17 13.55 -3.72 11.65
C ASN A 17 14.20 -4.56 10.55
N LYS A 18 13.50 -5.61 10.11
CA LYS A 18 13.98 -6.49 9.03
C LYS A 18 14.28 -5.69 7.77
N GLY A 19 15.49 -5.84 7.25
CA GLY A 19 15.98 -5.15 6.05
C GLY A 19 16.68 -3.81 6.34
N CYS A 20 16.59 -3.28 7.57
CA CYS A 20 17.36 -2.10 7.95
C CYS A 20 18.79 -2.50 8.33
N LEU A 21 19.78 -1.90 7.66
CA LEU A 21 21.21 -2.10 7.96
C LEU A 21 21.81 -0.97 8.79
N VAL A 22 20.98 -0.05 9.29
CA VAL A 22 21.43 1.12 10.05
C VAL A 22 21.90 0.69 11.44
N MET A 23 23.05 1.22 11.81
CA MET A 23 23.68 1.08 13.11
C MET A 23 23.56 2.42 13.85
N GLU A 24 22.86 2.47 14.98
CA GLU A 24 22.59 3.70 15.72
C GLU A 24 23.03 3.59 17.17
N LEU A 25 23.34 4.73 17.80
CA LEU A 25 23.59 4.74 19.25
C LEU A 25 22.33 4.24 19.95
N ARG A 26 22.48 3.38 20.97
CA ARG A 26 21.35 2.83 21.72
C ARG A 26 20.39 3.90 22.22
N LYS A 27 20.89 5.07 22.62
CA LYS A 27 20.07 6.23 23.01
C LYS A 27 19.26 6.85 21.85
N ASN A 28 19.74 6.75 20.62
CA ASN A 28 19.11 7.29 19.41
C ASN A 28 18.21 6.26 18.73
N LEU A 29 18.40 4.97 19.01
CA LEU A 29 17.62 3.88 18.41
C LEU A 29 16.11 4.10 18.52
N PRO A 30 15.52 4.54 19.67
CA PRO A 30 14.09 4.81 19.74
C PRO A 30 13.62 5.90 18.78
N ASN A 31 14.46 6.91 18.52
CA ASN A 31 14.14 7.92 17.52
C ASN A 31 14.17 7.32 16.12
N HIS A 32 15.27 6.64 15.78
CA HIS A 32 15.41 5.94 14.50
C HIS A 32 14.23 4.98 14.24
N GLN A 33 13.78 4.21 15.23
CA GLN A 33 12.67 3.26 15.08
C GLN A 33 11.36 3.94 14.64
N ARG A 34 11.08 5.17 15.08
CA ARG A 34 9.89 5.92 14.67
C ARG A 34 9.93 6.31 13.20
N ASP A 35 11.11 6.72 12.74
CA ASP A 35 11.38 7.26 11.41
C ASP A 35 11.91 6.20 10.41
N CYS A 36 12.16 4.98 10.87
CA CYS A 36 12.76 3.92 10.06
C CYS A 36 11.87 3.56 8.88
N GLU A 37 12.40 3.64 7.67
CA GLU A 37 11.66 3.29 6.45
C GLU A 37 11.35 1.79 6.35
N TYR A 38 12.07 0.96 7.11
CA TYR A 38 11.81 -0.48 7.23
C TYR A 38 10.81 -0.81 8.35
N ARG A 39 10.36 0.18 9.12
CA ARG A 39 9.28 -0.04 10.10
C ARG A 39 8.04 -0.54 9.38
N LEU A 40 7.40 -1.53 9.99
CA LEU A 40 6.13 -2.05 9.51
C LEU A 40 4.99 -1.05 9.74
N THR A 41 4.16 -0.88 8.72
CA THR A 41 2.94 -0.07 8.77
C THR A 41 1.79 -0.81 8.10
N GLN A 42 0.58 -0.59 8.59
CA GLN A 42 -0.62 -1.25 8.10
C GLN A 42 -1.27 -0.39 6.99
N CYS A 43 -1.67 -1.03 5.90
CA CYS A 43 -2.46 -0.39 4.86
C CYS A 43 -3.88 -0.14 5.37
N GLY A 44 -4.35 1.11 5.33
CA GLY A 44 -5.70 1.48 5.77
C GLY A 44 -6.84 0.95 4.87
N TYR A 45 -6.53 0.40 3.70
CA TYR A 45 -7.53 -0.11 2.75
C TYR A 45 -7.65 -1.64 2.77
N CYS A 46 -6.53 -2.36 2.75
CA CYS A 46 -6.52 -3.83 2.71
C CYS A 46 -6.00 -4.48 3.99
N GLN A 47 -5.60 -3.69 5.00
CA GLN A 47 -5.05 -4.14 6.28
C GLN A 47 -3.73 -4.93 6.18
N LEU A 48 -3.13 -5.01 4.98
CA LEU A 48 -1.83 -5.65 4.78
C LEU A 48 -0.73 -4.83 5.46
N THR A 49 0.13 -5.52 6.20
CA THR A 49 1.29 -4.91 6.85
C THR A 49 2.51 -5.00 5.95
N LYS A 50 3.14 -3.86 5.67
CA LYS A 50 4.34 -3.74 4.83
C LYS A 50 5.30 -2.70 5.42
N PRO A 51 6.61 -2.79 5.16
CA PRO A 51 7.56 -1.71 5.45
C PRO A 51 7.10 -0.37 4.85
N VAL A 52 7.41 0.76 5.49
CA VAL A 52 7.07 2.10 4.98
C VAL A 52 7.61 2.32 3.56
N ILE A 53 8.83 1.85 3.28
CA ILE A 53 9.45 1.93 1.95
C ILE A 53 8.63 1.20 0.89
N GLU A 54 8.07 0.02 1.20
CA GLU A 54 7.23 -0.74 0.28
C GLU A 54 5.79 -0.22 0.24
N MET A 55 5.32 0.45 1.30
CA MET A 55 3.94 0.94 1.40
C MET A 55 3.61 1.96 0.31
N LYS A 56 4.59 2.75 -0.15
CA LYS A 56 4.41 3.67 -1.29
C LYS A 56 4.00 2.91 -2.55
N ASN A 57 4.75 1.87 -2.89
CA ASN A 57 4.45 1.03 -4.04
C ASN A 57 3.12 0.27 -3.84
N HIS A 58 2.91 -0.30 -2.66
CA HIS A 58 1.66 -0.98 -2.32
C HIS A 58 0.43 -0.08 -2.52
N ARG A 59 0.46 1.20 -2.16
CA ARG A 59 -0.68 2.11 -2.41
C ARG A 59 -1.04 2.17 -3.90
N HIS A 60 -0.06 2.17 -4.78
CA HIS A 60 -0.28 2.21 -6.22
C HIS A 60 -0.80 0.89 -6.79
N GLU A 61 -0.70 -0.19 -6.03
CA GLU A 61 -1.14 -1.53 -6.45
C GLU A 61 -2.25 -2.10 -5.55
N CYS A 62 -2.66 -1.37 -4.52
CA CYS A 62 -3.56 -1.87 -3.49
C CYS A 62 -4.90 -2.28 -4.12
N PRO A 63 -5.33 -3.55 -3.99
CA PRO A 63 -6.54 -4.05 -4.63
C PRO A 63 -7.81 -3.46 -4.02
N MET A 64 -7.74 -3.07 -2.75
CA MET A 64 -8.86 -2.51 -1.96
C MET A 64 -8.92 -0.98 -2.02
N MET A 65 -8.03 -0.34 -2.78
CA MET A 65 -8.12 1.10 -3.02
C MET A 65 -9.23 1.38 -4.03
N LYS A 66 -10.08 2.37 -3.73
CA LYS A 66 -11.07 2.86 -4.70
C LYS A 66 -10.37 3.68 -5.77
N VAL A 67 -10.68 3.42 -7.01
CA VAL A 67 -10.23 4.18 -8.18
C VAL A 67 -11.45 4.74 -8.90
N VAL A 68 -11.29 5.95 -9.43
CA VAL A 68 -12.30 6.56 -10.30
C VAL A 68 -12.06 6.03 -11.71
N TYR A 69 -13.06 5.37 -12.27
CA TYR A 69 -13.10 5.05 -13.68
C TYR A 69 -13.95 6.13 -14.37
N SER A 70 -13.34 6.84 -15.31
CA SER A 70 -13.97 7.89 -16.11
C SER A 70 -13.74 7.59 -17.59
N ASN A 71 -14.80 7.39 -18.35
CA ASN A 71 -14.80 7.44 -19.81
C ASN A 71 -15.85 8.46 -20.28
N ASP A 72 -16.04 8.64 -21.60
CA ASP A 72 -17.00 9.62 -22.14
C ASP A 72 -18.43 9.48 -21.61
N GLU A 73 -18.84 8.29 -21.14
CA GLU A 73 -20.22 7.98 -20.77
C GLU A 73 -20.36 7.38 -19.34
N CYS A 74 -19.25 7.11 -18.64
CA CYS A 74 -19.21 6.43 -17.34
C CYS A 74 -18.29 7.16 -16.37
N ASN A 75 -18.80 7.50 -15.18
CA ASN A 75 -18.01 8.04 -14.08
C ASN A 75 -18.38 7.31 -12.78
N VAL A 76 -17.58 6.32 -12.39
CA VAL A 76 -17.86 5.48 -11.21
C VAL A 76 -16.63 5.31 -10.33
N GLN A 77 -16.88 5.10 -9.04
CA GLN A 77 -15.84 4.68 -8.09
C GLN A 77 -15.96 3.18 -7.83
N VAL A 78 -14.94 2.43 -8.22
CA VAL A 78 -14.85 0.97 -8.03
C VAL A 78 -13.56 0.61 -7.30
N LEU A 79 -13.50 -0.54 -6.63
CA LEU A 79 -12.23 -1.03 -6.10
C LEU A 79 -11.31 -1.40 -7.27
N ARG A 80 -10.00 -1.17 -7.12
CA ARG A 80 -9.02 -1.47 -8.17
C ARG A 80 -9.14 -2.92 -8.68
N LYS A 81 -9.32 -3.88 -7.79
CA LYS A 81 -9.50 -5.30 -8.15
C LYS A 81 -10.74 -5.57 -9.02
N ASP A 82 -11.77 -4.74 -8.90
CA ASP A 82 -13.07 -4.93 -9.52
C ASP A 82 -13.19 -4.15 -10.86
N VAL A 83 -12.21 -3.32 -11.21
CA VAL A 83 -12.20 -2.56 -12.48
C VAL A 83 -12.34 -3.49 -13.70
N GLY A 84 -11.59 -4.61 -13.73
CA GLY A 84 -11.67 -5.54 -14.84
C GLY A 84 -13.06 -6.19 -14.98
N GLN A 85 -13.71 -6.50 -13.85
CA GLN A 85 -15.09 -6.99 -13.85
C GLN A 85 -16.06 -5.90 -14.30
N HIS A 86 -15.87 -4.67 -13.83
CA HIS A 86 -16.68 -3.52 -14.24
C HIS A 86 -16.66 -3.35 -15.76
N LEU A 87 -15.48 -3.31 -16.38
CA LEU A 87 -15.35 -3.19 -17.84
C LEU A 87 -16.06 -4.33 -18.59
N LEU A 88 -15.91 -5.58 -18.12
CA LEU A 88 -16.43 -6.74 -18.82
C LEU A 88 -17.95 -6.95 -18.68
N ARG A 89 -18.57 -6.48 -17.59
CA ARG A 89 -19.94 -6.91 -17.22
C ARG A 89 -20.85 -5.82 -16.69
N ASP A 90 -20.32 -4.83 -15.98
CA ASP A 90 -21.12 -3.89 -15.20
C ASP A 90 -21.04 -2.45 -15.73
N CYS A 91 -20.19 -2.18 -16.72
CA CYS A 91 -20.14 -0.88 -17.38
C CYS A 91 -21.35 -0.77 -18.31
N LEU A 92 -22.48 -0.34 -17.75
CA LEU A 92 -23.75 -0.11 -18.45
C LEU A 92 -23.64 0.88 -19.63
N TYR A 93 -22.50 1.56 -19.76
CA TYR A 93 -22.17 2.56 -20.77
C TYR A 93 -21.05 2.12 -21.73
N GLU A 94 -20.42 0.97 -21.49
CA GLU A 94 -19.55 0.38 -22.52
C GLU A 94 -20.48 -0.13 -23.63
N LYS A 95 -20.34 0.45 -24.83
CA LYS A 95 -21.26 0.29 -25.97
C LYS A 95 -21.79 -1.13 -26.06
N ILE A 96 -23.07 -1.28 -25.74
CA ILE A 96 -23.84 -2.43 -26.20
C ILE A 96 -23.84 -2.30 -27.72
N GLU A 97 -22.94 -2.99 -28.42
CA GLU A 97 -23.11 -3.18 -29.85
C GLU A 97 -24.46 -3.90 -30.02
N CYS A 98 -25.45 -3.12 -30.44
CA CYS A 98 -26.77 -3.62 -30.72
C CYS A 98 -26.64 -4.59 -31.91
N ASN A 99 -26.64 -5.89 -31.61
CA ASN A 99 -26.68 -6.96 -32.62
C ASN A 99 -27.96 -6.96 -33.47
N TYR A 100 -28.86 -5.98 -33.30
CA TYR A 100 -30.10 -5.84 -34.08
C TYR A 100 -30.03 -4.81 -35.21
N ARG A 101 -28.84 -4.48 -35.72
CA ARG A 101 -28.70 -3.61 -36.92
C ARG A 101 -29.25 -4.25 -38.22
N ALA A 102 -29.84 -5.45 -38.15
CA ALA A 102 -30.52 -6.14 -39.25
C ALA A 102 -32.06 -6.05 -39.23
N LEU A 103 -32.68 -5.40 -38.23
CA LEU A 103 -34.14 -5.16 -38.20
C LEU A 103 -34.37 -3.63 -38.16
N GLY A 104 -34.50 -3.03 -39.35
CA GLY A 104 -34.65 -1.59 -39.54
C GLY A 104 -35.82 -0.98 -38.75
N CYS A 105 -35.59 0.20 -38.19
CA CYS A 105 -36.62 1.17 -37.81
C CYS A 105 -36.84 2.14 -38.95
#